data_AF-A0A7Y1VTR9-F1
#
_entry.id   AF-A0A7Y1VTR9-F1
#
_cell.length_a   1.000
_cell.length_b   1.000
_cell.length_c   1.000
_cell.angle_alpha   90.00
_cell.angle_beta   90.00
_cell.angle_gamma   90.00
#
_symmetry.space_group_name_H-M   'P 1'
#
loop_
_entity.id
_entity.type
_entity.pdbx_description
1 polymer ?
#
loop_
_entity_poly.entity_id
_entity_poly.type
_entity_poly.pdbx_seq_one_letter_code
_entity_poly.pdbx_strand_id
1 'polypeptide(L)'
;MKVITDSTGTFEVQLDTGTYSLIFPEKHQSFTKYLESVTVESQYLKPGRESCFATWWETPDARFPVSDSTKQVTCILKRTCYTEYNPCMIYTGPLRR
;
A
#
# COMPACT_ATOMS: atom_id res chain seq x y z
N MET A 1 14.83 -3.52 -5.39
CA MET A 1 15.39 -3.99 -4.11
C MET A 1 14.25 -4.28 -3.15
N LYS A 2 14.28 -5.38 -2.41
CA LYS A 2 13.30 -5.68 -1.35
C LYS A 2 13.93 -5.31 0.00
N VAL A 3 13.19 -4.57 0.83
CA VAL A 3 13.59 -4.19 2.19
C VAL A 3 12.57 -4.74 3.18
N ILE A 4 13.00 -4.98 4.41
CA ILE A 4 12.14 -5.43 5.51
C ILE A 4 12.33 -4.44 6.65
N THR A 5 11.22 -3.94 7.19
CA THR A 5 11.24 -3.04 8.34
C THR A 5 11.46 -3.80 9.64
N ASP A 6 12.08 -3.15 10.62
CA ASP A 6 12.16 -3.65 11.99
C ASP A 6 10.81 -3.51 12.74
N SER A 7 10.81 -3.84 14.04
CA SER A 7 9.62 -3.76 14.90
C SER A 7 9.08 -2.34 15.10
N THR A 8 9.86 -1.31 14.74
CA THR A 8 9.45 0.10 14.80
C THR A 8 8.94 0.63 13.46
N GLY A 9 9.02 -0.17 12.39
CA GLY A 9 8.68 0.24 11.04
C GLY A 9 9.83 0.95 10.31
N THR A 10 11.07 0.84 10.81
CA THR A 10 12.25 1.50 10.23
C THR A 10 13.06 0.53 9.38
N PHE A 11 13.70 1.02 8.33
CA PHE A 11 14.74 0.29 7.60
C PHE A 11 15.82 1.26 7.14
N GLU A 12 17.03 0.75 6.93
CA GLU A 12 18.16 1.52 6.41
C GLU A 12 18.54 1.03 5.02
N VAL A 13 18.88 1.98 4.15
CA VAL A 13 19.30 1.72 2.77
C VAL A 13 20.28 2.80 2.33
N GLN A 14 21.26 2.41 1.51
CA GLN A 14 22.09 3.36 0.77
C GLN A 14 21.51 3.54 -0.62
N LEU A 15 21.13 4.78 -0.95
CA LEU A 15 20.57 5.17 -2.24
C LEU A 15 21.42 6.30 -2.80
N ASP A 16 21.67 6.26 -4.11
CA ASP A 16 22.25 7.39 -4.82
C ASP A 16 21.24 8.55 -4.92
N THR A 17 21.71 9.74 -5.30
CA THR A 17 20.83 10.87 -5.58
C THR A 17 19.89 10.52 -6.74
N GLY A 18 18.58 10.71 -6.54
CA GLY A 18 17.57 10.30 -7.50
C GLY A 18 16.14 10.39 -6.98
N THR A 19 15.15 10.04 -7.81
CA THR A 19 13.75 9.92 -7.37
C THR A 19 13.37 8.45 -7.28
N TYR A 20 12.88 8.04 -6.12
CA TYR A 20 12.52 6.67 -5.84
C TYR A 20 11.03 6.52 -5.61
N SER A 21 10.53 5.31 -5.88
CA SER A 21 9.16 4.90 -5.59
C SER A 21 9.19 3.78 -4.55
N LEU A 22 8.35 3.92 -3.52
CA LEU A 22 8.04 2.84 -2.60
C LEU A 22 6.85 2.08 -3.17
N ILE A 23 7.01 0.76 -3.30
CA ILE A 23 5.99 -0.13 -3.86
C ILE A 23 5.83 -1.30 -2.89
N PHE A 24 4.58 -1.56 -2.53
CA PHE A 24 4.22 -2.67 -1.67
C PHE A 24 4.34 -4.03 -2.38
N PRO A 25 4.69 -5.10 -1.65
CA PRO A 25 4.85 -6.44 -2.22
C PRO A 25 3.62 -6.94 -3.00
N GLU A 26 2.42 -6.56 -2.59
CA GLU A 26 1.14 -6.92 -3.22
C GLU A 26 0.99 -6.38 -4.64
N LYS A 27 1.80 -5.39 -5.02
CA LYS A 27 1.86 -4.81 -6.38
C LYS A 27 2.92 -5.47 -7.26
N HIS A 28 3.72 -6.40 -6.74
CA HIS A 28 4.71 -7.16 -7.53
C HIS A 28 4.10 -8.36 -8.28
N GLN A 29 2.83 -8.68 -8.04
CA GLN A 29 2.05 -9.68 -8.78
C GLN A 29 1.20 -9.00 -9.85
N SER A 30 0.71 -9.78 -10.83
CA SER A 30 -0.20 -9.26 -11.85
C SER A 30 -1.48 -8.68 -11.24
N PHE A 31 -2.06 -7.68 -11.90
CA PHE A 31 -3.31 -7.06 -11.45
C PHE A 31 -4.42 -8.09 -11.23
N THR A 32 -4.56 -9.09 -12.11
CA THR A 32 -5.54 -10.19 -11.96
C THR A 32 -5.35 -10.96 -10.66
N LYS A 33 -4.11 -11.36 -10.33
CA LYS A 33 -3.82 -12.09 -9.08
C LYS A 33 -4.07 -11.23 -7.85
N TYR A 34 -3.72 -9.94 -7.93
CA TYR A 34 -4.05 -8.99 -6.88
C TYR A 34 -5.56 -8.90 -6.67
N LEU A 35 -6.32 -8.68 -7.74
CA LEU A 35 -7.77 -8.54 -7.67
C LEU A 35 -8.42 -9.79 -7.06
N GLU A 36 -8.04 -10.99 -7.50
CA GLU A 36 -8.50 -12.26 -6.92
C GLU A 36 -8.20 -12.39 -5.42
N SER A 37 -7.06 -11.87 -4.96
CA SER A 37 -6.68 -11.95 -3.54
C SER A 37 -7.45 -10.98 -2.64
N VAL A 38 -8.01 -9.90 -3.18
CA VAL A 38 -8.64 -8.83 -2.40
C VAL A 38 -10.15 -8.73 -2.53
N THR A 39 -10.75 -9.37 -3.53
CA THR A 39 -12.21 -9.39 -3.74
C THR A 39 -12.93 -10.48 -2.95
N VAL A 40 -12.28 -11.05 -1.93
CA VAL A 40 -12.93 -12.00 -1.01
C VAL A 40 -14.05 -11.27 -0.27
N GLU A 41 -15.29 -11.53 -0.69
CA GLU A 41 -16.46 -10.98 -0.02
C GLU A 41 -16.54 -11.52 1.41
N SER A 42 -16.71 -10.61 2.36
CA SER A 42 -17.16 -10.97 3.70
C SER A 42 -18.56 -10.41 3.90
N GLN A 43 -19.28 -10.91 4.91
CA GLN A 43 -20.61 -10.40 5.26
C GLN A 43 -20.66 -8.86 5.48
N TYR A 44 -19.53 -8.22 5.75
CA TYR A 44 -19.43 -6.78 6.03
C TYR A 44 -18.44 -6.04 5.14
N LEU A 45 -17.90 -6.68 4.10
CA LEU A 45 -16.95 -6.07 3.17
C LEU A 45 -17.35 -6.39 1.75
N LYS A 46 -17.47 -5.36 0.92
CA LYS A 46 -17.70 -5.51 -0.51
C LYS A 46 -16.60 -4.83 -1.30
N PRO A 47 -16.17 -5.41 -2.43
CA PRO A 47 -15.28 -4.71 -3.34
C PRO A 47 -15.98 -3.49 -3.93
N GLY A 48 -15.25 -2.38 -4.02
CA GLY A 48 -15.66 -1.22 -4.81
C GLY A 48 -15.53 -1.47 -6.31
N ARG A 49 -15.37 -0.40 -7.09
CA ARG A 49 -15.18 -0.52 -8.55
C ARG A 49 -13.79 -1.06 -8.86
N GLU A 50 -13.69 -1.96 -9.83
CA GLU A 50 -12.41 -2.49 -10.34
C GLU A 50 -11.43 -1.36 -10.71
N SER A 51 -11.92 -0.26 -11.27
CA SER A 51 -11.09 0.91 -11.61
C SER A 51 -10.36 1.51 -10.40
N CYS A 52 -10.93 1.45 -9.20
CA CYS A 52 -10.24 1.88 -7.98
C CYS A 52 -9.03 0.98 -7.72
N PHE A 53 -9.22 -0.34 -7.81
CA PHE A 53 -8.16 -1.32 -7.60
C PHE A 53 -7.06 -1.16 -8.64
N ALA A 54 -7.42 -0.94 -9.91
CA ALA A 54 -6.47 -0.70 -10.99
C ALA A 54 -5.63 0.56 -10.72
N THR A 55 -6.29 1.69 -10.43
CA THR A 55 -5.57 2.94 -10.10
C THR A 55 -4.64 2.77 -8.90
N TRP A 56 -5.09 2.10 -7.83
CA TRP A 56 -4.23 1.85 -6.68
C TRP A 56 -3.05 0.96 -7.02
N TRP A 57 -3.26 -0.10 -7.80
CA TRP A 57 -2.22 -1.05 -8.19
C TRP A 57 -1.15 -0.42 -9.10
N GLU A 58 -1.55 0.47 -10.01
CA GLU A 58 -0.65 1.23 -10.90
C GLU A 58 0.11 2.36 -10.19
N THR A 59 -0.40 2.84 -9.05
CA THR A 59 0.16 3.98 -8.33
C THR A 59 1.17 3.52 -7.28
N PRO A 60 2.42 4.05 -7.27
CA PRO A 60 3.34 3.79 -6.17
C PRO A 60 2.80 4.27 -4.82
N ASP A 61 3.10 3.55 -3.74
CA ASP A 61 2.63 3.87 -2.39
C ASP A 61 3.26 5.15 -1.84
N ALA A 62 4.49 5.45 -2.28
CA ALA A 62 5.11 6.76 -2.09
C ALA A 62 6.08 7.07 -3.23
N ARG A 63 6.32 8.36 -3.46
CA ARG A 63 7.43 8.86 -4.29
C ARG A 63 8.21 9.87 -3.48
N PHE A 64 9.53 9.75 -3.47
CA PHE A 64 10.40 10.65 -2.72
C PHE A 64 11.71 10.92 -3.45
N PRO A 65 12.21 12.16 -3.43
CA PRO A 65 13.55 12.47 -3.88
C PRO A 65 14.57 12.11 -2.80
N VAL A 66 15.76 11.69 -3.23
CA VAL A 66 16.96 11.50 -2.44
C VAL A 66 18.02 12.46 -2.99
N SER A 67 18.65 13.19 -2.09
CA SER A 67 19.79 14.09 -2.34
C SER A 67 20.90 13.79 -1.33
N ASP A 68 22.09 14.35 -1.54
CA ASP A 68 23.23 14.21 -0.62
C ASP A 68 22.93 14.67 0.82
N SER A 69 21.95 15.56 1.00
CA SER A 69 21.48 16.05 2.30
C SER A 69 20.35 15.22 2.91
N THR A 70 19.78 14.25 2.19
CA THR A 70 18.67 13.43 2.67
C THR A 70 19.17 12.46 3.74
N LYS A 71 18.64 12.59 4.96
CA LYS A 71 18.97 11.71 6.10
C LYS A 71 17.84 10.76 6.47
N GLN A 72 16.59 11.16 6.22
CA GLN A 72 15.43 10.37 6.57
C GLN A 72 14.30 10.68 5.58
N VAL A 73 13.56 9.63 5.23
CA VAL A 73 12.30 9.73 4.48
C VAL A 73 11.22 9.10 5.35
N THR A 74 10.11 9.81 5.56
CA THR A 74 8.96 9.29 6.30
C THR A 74 7.82 9.01 5.34
N CYS A 75 7.32 7.78 5.34
CA CYS A 75 6.13 7.39 4.60
C CYS A 75 5.03 6.99 5.59
N ILE A 76 3.85 7.60 5.49
CA ILE A 76 2.73 7.31 6.38
C ILE A 76 1.76 6.39 5.65
N LEU A 77 1.54 5.23 6.24
CA LEU A 77 0.62 4.22 5.73
C LEU A 77 -0.62 4.21 6.62
N LYS A 78 -1.78 4.41 6.01
CA LYS A 78 -3.06 4.37 6.73
C LYS A 78 -3.70 3.00 6.54
N ARG A 79 -3.95 2.33 7.65
CA ARG A 79 -4.67 1.07 7.72
C ARG A 79 -6.03 1.34 8.36
N THR A 80 -7.10 0.77 7.82
CA THR A 80 -8.39 0.73 8.52
C THR A 80 -8.59 -0.63 9.18
N CYS A 81 -9.34 -0.68 10.28
CA CYS A 81 -9.60 -1.92 11.01
C CYS A 81 -10.38 -2.96 10.21
N TYR A 82 -11.05 -2.56 9.13
CA TYR A 82 -11.97 -3.42 8.38
C TYR A 82 -11.47 -3.72 6.97
N THR A 83 -10.78 -2.77 6.35
CA THR A 83 -10.29 -2.92 4.97
C THR A 83 -8.79 -3.09 4.90
N GLU A 84 -8.11 -3.17 6.06
CA GLU A 84 -6.66 -3.21 6.16
C GLU A 84 -6.02 -2.05 5.35
N TYR A 85 -5.12 -2.35 4.42
CA TYR A 85 -4.50 -1.39 3.51
C TYR A 85 -5.26 -1.19 2.21
N ASN A 86 -6.43 -1.82 2.05
CA ASN A 86 -7.18 -1.76 0.81
C ASN A 86 -8.09 -0.53 0.77
N PRO A 87 -7.78 0.50 -0.04
CA PRO A 87 -8.59 1.71 -0.11
C PRO A 87 -9.88 1.51 -0.92
N CYS A 88 -10.00 0.40 -1.64
CA CYS A 88 -11.10 0.13 -2.57
C CYS A 88 -12.15 -0.82 -2.00
N MET A 89 -11.91 -1.39 -0.82
CA MET A 89 -12.91 -2.17 -0.09
C MET A 89 -13.85 -1.24 0.67
N ILE A 90 -15.14 -1.60 0.70
CA ILE A 90 -16.19 -0.83 1.36
C ILE A 90 -16.70 -1.65 2.54
N TYR A 91 -16.59 -1.09 3.75
CA TYR A 91 -17.22 -1.65 4.94
C TYR A 91 -18.73 -1.39 4.92
N THR A 92 -19.51 -2.47 4.98
CA THR A 92 -20.99 -2.45 4.99
C THR A 92 -21.57 -3.01 6.28
N GLY A 93 -20.74 -3.23 7.30
CA GLY A 93 -21.19 -3.73 8.59
C GLY A 93 -21.80 -2.65 9.48
N PRO A 94 -22.31 -3.02 10.67
CA PRO A 94 -22.89 -2.07 11.61
C PRO A 94 -21.85 -1.03 12.05
N LEU A 95 -22.28 0.23 12.18
CA LEU A 95 -21.48 1.27 12.83
C LEU A 95 -21.36 0.89 14.31
N ARG A 96 -20.13 0.72 14.81
CA ARG A 96 -19.91 0.63 16.26
C ARG A 96 -20.25 1.99 16.86
N ARG A 97 -21.33 2.04 17.66
CA ARG A 97 -21.62 3.15 18.57
C ARG A 97 -20.73 3.06 19.79
#